data_AF-A0A7S1GLB2-F1
#
_entry.id   AF-A0A7S1GLB2-F1
#
_cell.length_a   1.000
_cell.length_b   1.000
_cell.length_c   1.000
_cell.angle_alpha   90.00
_cell.angle_beta   90.00
_cell.angle_gamma   90.00
#
_symmetry.space_group_name_H-M   'P 1'
#
loop_
_entity.id
_entity.type
_entity.pdbx_description
1 polymer ?
#
loop_
_entity_poly.entity_id
_entity_poly.type
_entity_poly.pdbx_seq_one_letter_code
_entity_poly.pdbx_strand_id
1 'polypeptide(L)'
;FTLIVEVSLENDFITEAIWEALFAGVIPVYYGANNIAEHVPKNSIINAAEVGTKVATAELVKKMMNNRTLWESYHEWRKDGVFPPDLAHKYGFLKTVPYCRMCKWAHAKTHGLGWNHTTQTIQEPALPRTLCIAENGLLQAPFVESWLESTDESMHPIQKADSCTNPGNTPTNSESPQVLQLGDFRVERTVVAHDGVVDMVISDAHSHGSKELILQVEIPIRNWEGAHFRDVHRQIATSNHVGLMSSIVIQDASSRVTLLTNWQTAISCPSTNGTIHVSILGSMEENLLGDETRRIRFLVEDVDPVRDVSSEYAMSPYAHNFIQDFLDPLALFYVDS
;
A
#
# COMPACT_ATOMS: atom_id res chain seq x y z
N PHE A 1 -1.76 -28.47 -39.59
CA PHE A 1 -2.25 -28.76 -38.23
C PHE A 1 -1.08 -29.22 -37.38
N THR A 2 -1.16 -29.05 -36.06
CA THR A 2 -0.23 -29.67 -35.11
C THR A 2 -1.03 -30.25 -33.94
N LEU A 3 -0.57 -31.36 -33.38
CA LEU A 3 -1.21 -31.99 -32.22
C LEU A 3 -0.53 -31.50 -30.96
N ILE A 4 -1.33 -30.98 -30.02
CA ILE A 4 -0.87 -30.45 -28.74
C ILE A 4 -1.65 -31.15 -27.64
N VAL A 5 -0.95 -31.95 -26.85
CA VAL A 5 -1.50 -32.64 -25.70
C VAL A 5 -0.71 -32.20 -24.49
N GLU A 6 -1.36 -31.46 -23.61
CA GLU A 6 -0.76 -31.03 -22.35
C GLU A 6 -0.66 -32.21 -21.38
N VAL A 7 0.30 -32.13 -20.46
CA VAL A 7 0.47 -33.16 -19.42
C VAL A 7 -0.57 -33.07 -18.31
N SER A 8 -1.32 -31.96 -18.24
CA SER A 8 -2.38 -31.71 -17.25
C SER A 8 -3.61 -31.06 -17.91
N LEU A 9 -4.78 -31.30 -17.30
CA LEU A 9 -6.06 -30.67 -17.68
C LEU A 9 -6.47 -29.56 -16.70
N GLU A 10 -5.63 -29.27 -15.71
CA GLU A 10 -5.89 -28.20 -14.75
C GLU A 10 -6.12 -26.86 -15.45
N ASN A 11 -7.02 -26.05 -14.90
CA ASN A 11 -7.24 -24.70 -15.39
C ASN A 11 -5.92 -23.93 -15.39
N ASP A 12 -5.71 -23.12 -16.43
CA ASP A 12 -4.50 -22.31 -16.64
C ASP A 12 -3.20 -23.11 -16.87
N PHE A 13 -3.21 -24.44 -16.90
CA PHE A 13 -2.05 -25.25 -17.32
C PHE A 13 -1.89 -25.21 -18.84
N ILE A 14 -1.24 -24.17 -19.33
CA ILE A 14 -1.04 -23.89 -20.76
C ILE A 14 0.45 -23.66 -21.02
N THR A 15 1.05 -24.45 -21.90
CA THR A 15 2.47 -24.31 -22.26
C THR A 15 2.69 -23.44 -23.50
N GLU A 16 3.95 -23.20 -23.83
CA GLU A 16 4.36 -22.48 -25.04
C GLU A 16 3.86 -23.13 -26.34
N ALA A 17 3.61 -24.44 -26.34
CA ALA A 17 3.32 -25.22 -27.54
C ALA A 17 2.14 -24.65 -28.34
N ILE A 18 1.06 -24.24 -27.66
CA ILE A 18 -0.12 -23.67 -28.33
C ILE A 18 0.21 -22.31 -28.97
N TRP A 19 1.02 -21.51 -28.31
CA TRP A 19 1.40 -20.18 -28.77
C TRP A 19 2.36 -20.27 -29.95
N GLU A 20 3.32 -21.20 -29.91
CA GLU A 20 4.22 -21.49 -31.04
C GLU A 20 3.44 -21.96 -32.26
N ALA A 21 2.43 -22.81 -32.07
CA ALA A 21 1.58 -23.28 -33.15
C ALA A 21 0.77 -22.15 -33.80
N LEU A 22 0.13 -21.30 -32.98
CA LEU A 22 -0.60 -20.12 -33.45
C LEU A 22 0.32 -19.13 -34.16
N PHE A 23 1.53 -18.91 -33.62
CA PHE A 23 2.55 -18.05 -34.22
C PHE A 23 3.05 -18.58 -35.57
N ALA A 24 3.27 -19.88 -35.69
CA ALA A 24 3.63 -20.55 -36.94
C ALA A 24 2.49 -20.55 -37.99
N GLY A 25 1.31 -20.05 -37.63
CA GLY A 25 0.14 -20.02 -38.51
C GLY A 25 -0.49 -21.39 -38.71
N VAL A 26 -0.30 -22.32 -37.77
CA VAL A 26 -0.83 -23.67 -37.82
C VAL A 26 -2.06 -23.76 -36.91
N ILE A 27 -3.13 -24.43 -37.37
CA ILE A 27 -4.29 -24.73 -36.50
C ILE A 27 -3.90 -25.82 -35.49
N PRO A 28 -3.90 -25.54 -34.18
CA PRO A 28 -3.63 -26.52 -33.14
C PRO A 28 -4.83 -27.45 -32.93
N VAL A 29 -4.57 -28.75 -32.82
CA VAL A 29 -5.49 -29.74 -32.24
C VAL A 29 -5.11 -29.89 -30.78
N TYR A 30 -5.83 -29.23 -29.90
CA TYR A 30 -5.46 -29.03 -28.50
C TYR A 30 -6.26 -29.94 -27.56
N TYR A 31 -5.57 -30.54 -26.60
CA TYR A 31 -6.15 -31.25 -25.46
C TYR A 31 -5.33 -30.93 -24.21
N GLY A 32 -5.91 -30.17 -23.27
CA GLY A 32 -5.20 -29.62 -22.11
C GLY A 32 -6.15 -28.87 -21.18
N ALA A 33 -5.70 -27.74 -20.62
CA ALA A 33 -6.49 -26.89 -19.71
C ALA A 33 -7.97 -26.75 -20.09
N ASN A 34 -8.87 -27.00 -19.13
CA ASN A 34 -10.33 -26.98 -19.38
C ASN A 34 -10.85 -25.58 -19.77
N ASN A 35 -10.17 -24.51 -19.35
CA ASN A 35 -10.54 -23.12 -19.62
C ASN A 35 -9.82 -22.51 -20.82
N ILE A 36 -9.20 -23.31 -21.71
CA ILE A 36 -8.38 -22.81 -22.84
C ILE A 36 -9.08 -21.75 -23.72
N ALA A 37 -10.39 -21.84 -23.87
CA ALA A 37 -11.20 -20.90 -24.63
C ALA A 37 -11.11 -19.44 -24.11
N GLU A 38 -10.72 -19.24 -22.84
CA GLU A 38 -10.48 -17.93 -22.24
C GLU A 38 -9.09 -17.36 -22.51
N HIS A 39 -8.21 -18.14 -23.15
CA HIS A 39 -6.81 -17.78 -23.35
C HIS A 39 -6.49 -17.59 -24.83
N VAL A 40 -7.20 -18.25 -25.74
CA VAL A 40 -6.94 -18.17 -27.19
C VAL A 40 -8.02 -17.39 -27.93
N PRO A 41 -7.72 -16.84 -29.11
CA PRO A 41 -8.74 -16.21 -29.94
C PRO A 41 -9.86 -17.20 -30.29
N LYS A 42 -11.10 -16.71 -30.40
CA LYS A 42 -12.24 -17.56 -30.80
C LYS A 42 -11.96 -18.21 -32.15
N ASN A 43 -12.33 -19.49 -32.26
CA ASN A 43 -12.09 -20.32 -33.45
C ASN A 43 -10.62 -20.41 -33.90
N SER A 44 -9.63 -20.19 -33.02
CA SER A 44 -8.21 -20.32 -33.39
C SER A 44 -7.66 -21.74 -33.25
N ILE A 45 -8.35 -22.61 -32.51
CA ILE A 45 -7.92 -23.97 -32.17
C ILE A 45 -9.05 -24.98 -32.33
N ILE A 46 -8.68 -26.24 -32.53
CA ILE A 46 -9.59 -27.38 -32.39
C ILE A 46 -9.46 -27.89 -30.95
N ASN A 47 -10.39 -27.48 -30.08
CA ASN A 47 -10.44 -27.98 -28.71
C ASN A 47 -11.03 -29.41 -28.70
N ALA A 48 -10.17 -30.42 -28.56
CA ALA A 48 -10.60 -31.82 -28.62
C ALA A 48 -11.54 -32.20 -27.46
N ALA A 49 -11.48 -31.51 -26.33
CA ALA A 49 -12.40 -31.72 -25.20
C ALA A 49 -13.84 -31.28 -25.56
N GLU A 50 -14.00 -30.15 -26.27
CA GLU A 50 -15.31 -29.67 -26.74
C GLU A 50 -15.88 -30.53 -27.88
N VAL A 51 -15.01 -31.08 -28.73
CA VAL A 51 -15.42 -32.02 -29.80
C VAL A 51 -15.88 -33.37 -29.24
N GLY A 52 -15.45 -33.72 -28.02
CA GLY A 52 -15.95 -34.84 -27.23
C GLY A 52 -15.26 -36.19 -27.48
N THR A 53 -14.98 -36.56 -28.74
CA THR A 53 -14.28 -37.84 -29.02
C THR A 53 -13.09 -37.69 -29.96
N LYS A 54 -12.09 -38.58 -29.80
CA LYS A 54 -10.92 -38.66 -30.68
C LYS A 54 -11.32 -38.90 -32.14
N VAL A 55 -12.32 -39.74 -32.37
CA VAL A 55 -12.85 -40.03 -33.71
C VAL A 55 -13.49 -38.79 -34.32
N ALA A 56 -14.36 -38.11 -33.58
CA ALA A 56 -14.98 -36.86 -34.05
C ALA A 56 -13.93 -35.77 -34.32
N THR A 57 -12.89 -35.67 -33.49
CA THR A 57 -11.77 -34.74 -33.70
C THR A 57 -11.01 -35.05 -34.99
N ALA A 58 -10.69 -36.33 -35.23
CA ALA A 58 -10.03 -36.76 -36.47
C ALA A 58 -10.90 -36.50 -37.71
N GLU A 59 -12.21 -36.78 -37.64
CA GLU A 59 -13.15 -36.48 -38.73
C GLU A 59 -13.28 -34.96 -39.00
N LEU A 60 -13.26 -34.13 -37.95
CA LEU A 60 -13.25 -32.68 -38.09
C LEU A 60 -11.98 -32.17 -38.78
N VAL A 61 -10.80 -32.72 -38.43
CA VAL A 61 -9.54 -32.40 -39.12
C VAL A 61 -9.59 -32.82 -40.59
N LYS A 62 -10.04 -34.05 -40.90
CA LYS A 62 -10.21 -34.51 -42.29
C LYS A 62 -11.18 -33.63 -43.08
N LYS A 63 -12.28 -33.20 -42.45
CA LYS A 63 -13.25 -32.27 -43.06
C LYS A 63 -12.58 -30.94 -43.41
N MET A 64 -11.80 -30.36 -42.49
CA MET A 64 -11.06 -29.11 -42.75
C MET A 64 -10.00 -29.26 -43.83
N MET A 65 -9.27 -30.38 -43.89
CA MET A 65 -8.29 -30.62 -44.96
C MET A 65 -8.89 -30.54 -46.37
N ASN A 66 -10.18 -30.90 -46.50
CA ASN A 66 -10.91 -30.88 -47.77
C ASN A 66 -11.82 -29.65 -47.94
N ASN A 67 -11.86 -28.74 -46.96
CA ASN A 67 -12.72 -27.55 -46.98
C ASN A 67 -11.91 -26.30 -46.64
N ARG A 68 -11.45 -25.62 -47.69
CA ARG A 68 -10.64 -24.40 -47.58
C ARG A 68 -11.35 -23.30 -46.80
N THR A 69 -12.64 -23.07 -47.04
CA THR A 69 -13.41 -22.04 -46.34
C THR A 69 -13.47 -22.29 -44.84
N LEU A 70 -13.68 -23.55 -44.43
CA LEU A 70 -13.67 -23.93 -43.01
C LEU A 70 -12.26 -23.82 -42.40
N TRP A 71 -11.21 -24.16 -43.15
CA TRP A 71 -9.85 -23.98 -42.68
C TRP A 71 -9.50 -22.49 -42.52
N GLU A 72 -9.87 -21.65 -43.49
CA GLU A 72 -9.63 -20.20 -43.44
C GLU A 72 -10.41 -19.53 -42.31
N SER A 73 -11.59 -20.05 -41.94
CA SER A 73 -12.37 -19.50 -40.83
C SER A 73 -11.64 -19.60 -39.47
N TYR A 74 -10.69 -20.52 -39.33
CA TYR A 74 -9.84 -20.64 -38.13
C TYR A 74 -8.69 -19.62 -38.07
N HIS A 75 -8.50 -18.87 -39.16
CA HIS A 75 -7.49 -17.82 -39.27
C HIS A 75 -8.09 -16.41 -39.32
N GLU A 76 -9.42 -16.23 -39.22
CA GLU A 76 -10.06 -14.91 -39.24
C GLU A 76 -9.50 -13.97 -38.16
N TRP A 77 -9.24 -14.51 -36.96
CA TRP A 77 -8.78 -13.73 -35.81
C TRP A 77 -7.47 -12.96 -36.03
N ARG A 78 -6.69 -13.32 -37.06
CA ARG A 78 -5.39 -12.71 -37.40
C ARG A 78 -5.39 -11.94 -38.72
N LYS A 79 -6.52 -11.85 -39.44
CA LYS A 79 -6.55 -11.19 -40.76
C LYS A 79 -6.37 -9.68 -40.69
N ASP A 80 -7.03 -9.03 -39.73
CA ASP A 80 -7.07 -7.56 -39.66
C ASP A 80 -5.96 -6.99 -38.75
N GLY A 81 -5.10 -7.86 -38.18
CA GLY A 81 -4.05 -7.47 -37.23
C GLY A 81 -4.57 -6.97 -35.87
N VAL A 82 -5.88 -6.96 -35.66
CA VAL A 82 -6.50 -6.54 -34.40
C VAL A 82 -6.56 -7.72 -33.43
N PHE A 83 -5.83 -7.61 -32.32
CA PHE A 83 -5.89 -8.59 -31.25
C PHE A 83 -7.24 -8.50 -30.51
N PRO A 84 -7.91 -9.62 -30.18
CA PRO A 84 -9.23 -9.60 -29.55
C PRO A 84 -9.25 -8.74 -28.27
N PRO A 85 -10.23 -7.82 -28.09
CA PRO A 85 -10.24 -6.88 -26.96
C PRO A 85 -10.16 -7.56 -25.58
N ASP A 86 -10.88 -8.67 -25.39
CA ASP A 86 -10.88 -9.41 -24.12
C ASP A 86 -9.49 -9.97 -23.78
N LEU A 87 -8.79 -10.53 -24.79
CA LEU A 87 -7.43 -11.03 -24.62
C LEU A 87 -6.43 -9.86 -24.48
N ALA A 88 -6.63 -8.77 -25.22
CA ALA A 88 -5.81 -7.56 -25.11
C ALA A 88 -5.87 -6.96 -23.72
N HIS A 89 -7.05 -6.99 -23.10
CA HIS A 89 -7.26 -6.59 -21.71
C HIS A 89 -6.60 -7.58 -20.75
N LYS A 90 -6.89 -8.89 -20.87
CA LYS A 90 -6.35 -9.95 -20.00
C LYS A 90 -4.82 -9.98 -19.99
N TYR A 91 -4.19 -9.82 -21.15
CA TYR A 91 -2.73 -9.85 -21.32
C TYR A 91 -2.11 -8.47 -21.45
N GLY A 92 -2.85 -7.39 -21.15
CA GLY A 92 -2.36 -6.02 -21.29
C GLY A 92 -1.08 -5.74 -20.50
N PHE A 93 -0.87 -6.45 -19.39
CA PHE A 93 0.34 -6.36 -18.58
C PHE A 93 1.61 -6.85 -19.30
N LEU A 94 1.49 -7.67 -20.34
CA LEU A 94 2.64 -8.17 -21.13
C LEU A 94 3.34 -7.07 -21.94
N LYS A 95 2.72 -5.89 -22.08
CA LYS A 95 3.36 -4.71 -22.73
C LYS A 95 4.64 -4.25 -22.02
N THR A 96 4.78 -4.58 -20.74
CA THR A 96 6.00 -4.31 -19.95
C THR A 96 6.75 -5.62 -19.75
N VAL A 97 8.08 -5.66 -19.91
CA VAL A 97 8.86 -6.89 -19.69
C VAL A 97 8.79 -7.38 -18.23
N PRO A 98 8.88 -8.70 -17.97
CA PRO A 98 8.74 -9.26 -16.61
C PRO A 98 9.64 -8.63 -15.57
N TYR A 99 10.90 -8.33 -15.92
CA TYR A 99 11.85 -7.70 -15.00
C TYR A 99 11.38 -6.33 -14.51
N CYS A 100 10.88 -5.47 -15.41
CA CYS A 100 10.36 -4.17 -15.03
C CYS A 100 9.11 -4.28 -14.15
N ARG A 101 8.25 -5.26 -14.39
CA ARG A 101 7.06 -5.50 -13.54
C ARG A 101 7.48 -5.94 -12.14
N MET A 102 8.48 -6.82 -12.05
CA MET A 102 9.06 -7.23 -10.77
C MET A 102 9.71 -6.05 -10.02
N CYS A 103 10.45 -5.18 -10.71
CA CYS A 103 11.00 -3.96 -10.11
C CYS A 103 9.89 -3.04 -9.59
N LYS A 104 8.81 -2.84 -10.36
CA LYS A 104 7.67 -2.02 -9.91
C LYS A 104 6.95 -2.63 -8.70
N TRP A 105 6.78 -3.96 -8.67
CA TRP A 105 6.20 -4.65 -7.53
C TRP A 105 7.09 -4.53 -6.29
N ALA A 106 8.41 -4.74 -6.43
CA ALA A 106 9.36 -4.60 -5.34
C ALA A 106 9.41 -3.14 -4.84
N HIS A 107 9.39 -2.16 -5.75
CA HIS A 107 9.30 -0.74 -5.40
C HIS A 107 8.03 -0.46 -4.59
N ALA A 108 6.87 -0.99 -5.04
CA ALA A 108 5.63 -0.84 -4.30
C ALA A 108 5.74 -1.43 -2.88
N LYS A 109 6.26 -2.65 -2.73
CA LYS A 109 6.38 -3.29 -1.41
C LYS A 109 7.43 -2.64 -0.49
N THR A 110 8.48 -2.05 -1.06
CA THR A 110 9.51 -1.34 -0.28
C THR A 110 9.12 0.08 0.11
N HIS A 111 8.09 0.65 -0.52
CA HIS A 111 7.56 1.98 -0.21
C HIS A 111 6.12 1.90 0.31
N GLY A 112 5.64 0.72 0.70
CA GLY A 112 4.29 0.53 1.23
C GLY A 112 3.16 0.93 0.26
N LEU A 113 3.36 0.87 -1.06
CA LEU A 113 2.36 1.23 -2.08
C LEU A 113 1.50 0.03 -2.50
N GLY A 114 0.29 0.32 -2.96
CA GLY A 114 -0.64 -0.67 -3.50
C GLY A 114 -0.16 -1.27 -4.82
N TRP A 115 -0.56 -2.53 -5.08
CA TRP A 115 -0.23 -3.23 -6.31
C TRP A 115 -1.48 -3.74 -7.02
N ASN A 116 -1.73 -3.24 -8.23
CA ASN A 116 -2.79 -3.77 -9.07
C ASN A 116 -2.29 -5.04 -9.75
N HIS A 117 -2.71 -6.19 -9.23
CA HIS A 117 -2.32 -7.50 -9.75
C HIS A 117 -2.85 -7.81 -11.15
N THR A 118 -3.93 -7.16 -11.59
CA THR A 118 -4.53 -7.38 -12.92
C THR A 118 -3.71 -6.66 -13.98
N THR A 119 -3.40 -5.38 -13.76
CA THR A 119 -2.62 -4.56 -14.71
C THR A 119 -1.12 -4.70 -14.49
N GLN A 120 -0.68 -5.28 -13.36
CA GLN A 120 0.70 -5.36 -12.89
C GLN A 120 1.37 -3.98 -12.81
N THR A 121 0.68 -3.05 -12.16
CA THR A 121 1.13 -1.68 -11.96
C THR A 121 0.97 -1.24 -10.51
N ILE A 122 1.78 -0.25 -10.12
CA ILE A 122 1.64 0.46 -8.86
C ILE A 122 0.29 1.18 -8.85
N GLN A 123 -0.41 1.17 -7.72
CA GLN A 123 -1.64 1.91 -7.51
C GLN A 123 -1.33 3.30 -6.96
N GLU A 124 -2.21 4.25 -7.28
CA GLU A 124 -2.21 5.52 -6.57
C GLU A 124 -2.48 5.27 -5.08
N PRO A 125 -1.75 5.94 -4.18
CA PRO A 125 -1.94 5.79 -2.74
C PRO A 125 -3.40 6.02 -2.33
N ALA A 126 -3.93 5.14 -1.48
CA ALA A 126 -5.29 5.29 -0.97
C ALA A 126 -5.41 6.49 -0.02
N LEU A 127 -4.32 6.80 0.69
CA LEU A 127 -4.15 8.02 1.47
C LEU A 127 -3.14 8.95 0.80
N PRO A 128 -3.35 10.28 0.86
CA PRO A 128 -2.31 11.23 0.46
C PRO A 128 -1.00 10.93 1.20
N ARG A 129 0.13 11.20 0.56
CA ARG A 129 1.47 11.09 1.19
C ARG A 129 2.26 12.39 1.18
N THR A 130 1.73 13.39 0.50
CA THR A 130 2.30 14.74 0.47
C THR A 130 1.81 15.51 1.68
N LEU A 131 2.73 16.21 2.33
CA LEU A 131 2.37 17.10 3.43
C LEU A 131 1.55 18.27 2.92
N CYS A 132 0.55 18.63 3.71
CA CYS A 132 -0.03 19.95 3.64
C CYS A 132 -0.07 20.55 5.03
N ILE A 133 0.64 21.67 5.20
CA ILE A 133 0.59 22.50 6.40
C ILE A 133 -0.40 23.64 6.14
N ALA A 134 -1.40 23.78 6.99
CA ALA A 134 -2.39 24.85 6.94
C ALA A 134 -1.77 26.21 7.29
N GLU A 135 -2.49 27.30 7.02
CA GLU A 135 -2.02 28.67 7.32
C GLU A 135 -1.74 28.89 8.80
N ASN A 136 -2.44 28.15 9.66
CA ASN A 136 -2.25 28.18 11.11
C ASN A 136 -1.05 27.32 11.60
N GLY A 137 -0.27 26.73 10.68
CA GLY A 137 0.92 25.94 10.97
C GLY A 137 0.67 24.46 11.28
N LEU A 138 -0.59 24.03 11.39
CA LEU A 138 -0.96 22.65 11.70
C LEU A 138 -1.02 21.78 10.43
N LEU A 139 -0.76 20.48 10.59
CA LEU A 139 -0.80 19.53 9.49
C LEU A 139 -2.24 19.17 9.10
N GLN A 140 -2.58 19.28 7.82
CA GLN A 140 -3.90 18.97 7.27
C GLN A 140 -3.90 17.71 6.37
N ALA A 141 -2.74 17.33 5.82
CA ALA A 141 -2.53 16.10 5.06
C ALA A 141 -1.14 15.54 5.37
N PRO A 142 -0.95 14.22 5.47
CA PRO A 142 -1.90 13.17 5.08
C PRO A 142 -3.00 12.85 6.10
N PHE A 143 -2.92 13.47 7.28
CA PHE A 143 -3.90 13.42 8.33
C PHE A 143 -4.08 14.81 8.94
N VAL A 144 -5.18 15.00 9.66
CA VAL A 144 -5.53 16.29 10.26
C VAL A 144 -5.05 16.32 11.70
N GLU A 145 -4.09 17.21 11.96
CA GLU A 145 -3.58 17.53 13.27
C GLU A 145 -4.56 18.43 14.02
N SER A 146 -4.78 18.08 15.28
CA SER A 146 -5.54 18.85 16.25
C SER A 146 -4.95 18.64 17.63
N TRP A 147 -5.15 19.61 18.50
CA TRP A 147 -4.62 19.61 19.85
C TRP A 147 -5.76 19.71 20.84
N LEU A 148 -5.70 18.90 21.89
CA LEU A 148 -6.66 18.88 22.98
C LEU A 148 -5.94 19.18 24.29
N GLU A 149 -6.64 19.86 25.19
CA GLU A 149 -6.29 19.89 26.61
C GLU A 149 -7.16 18.88 27.35
N SER A 150 -6.57 18.18 28.31
CA SER A 150 -7.25 17.21 29.15
C SER A 150 -7.08 17.61 30.61
N THR A 151 -8.20 17.68 31.33
CA THR A 151 -8.26 17.74 32.80
C THR A 151 -8.79 16.40 33.32
N ASP A 152 -8.66 16.14 34.62
CA ASP A 152 -9.16 14.89 35.24
C ASP A 152 -10.66 14.62 34.97
N GLU A 153 -11.43 15.64 34.54
CA GLU A 153 -12.88 15.56 34.34
C GLU A 153 -13.33 15.61 32.87
N SER A 154 -12.52 16.17 31.95
CA SER A 154 -12.94 16.37 30.55
C SER A 154 -11.81 16.71 29.58
N MET A 155 -12.01 16.37 28.29
CA MET A 155 -11.15 16.80 27.17
C MET A 155 -11.79 17.96 26.41
N HIS A 156 -11.01 18.98 26.07
CA HIS A 156 -11.44 20.14 25.29
C HIS A 156 -10.52 20.40 24.09
N PRO A 157 -11.07 20.66 22.89
CA PRO A 157 -10.26 21.01 21.72
C PRO A 157 -9.67 22.42 21.85
N ILE A 158 -8.38 22.55 21.54
CA ILE A 158 -7.65 23.82 21.55
C ILE A 158 -7.62 24.40 20.14
N GLN A 159 -7.05 23.65 19.19
CA GLN A 159 -6.86 24.09 17.82
C GLN A 159 -6.88 22.88 16.88
N LYS A 160 -7.35 23.09 15.65
CA LYS A 160 -7.38 22.08 14.59
C LYS A 160 -6.85 22.70 13.30
N ALA A 161 -6.22 21.91 12.45
CA ALA A 161 -5.75 22.39 11.16
C ALA A 161 -6.90 22.92 10.31
N ASP A 162 -6.65 24.06 9.66
CA ASP A 162 -7.57 24.69 8.72
C ASP A 162 -7.38 24.12 7.30
N SER A 163 -8.16 24.60 6.33
CA SER A 163 -8.04 24.15 4.95
C SER A 163 -6.70 24.55 4.31
N CYS A 164 -6.14 23.65 3.50
CA CYS A 164 -4.98 23.95 2.66
C CYS A 164 -5.30 24.99 1.58
N THR A 165 -4.59 26.12 1.55
CA THR A 165 -4.57 27.02 0.40
C THR A 165 -3.50 26.57 -0.60
N ASN A 166 -3.95 26.02 -1.74
CA ASN A 166 -3.15 25.55 -2.90
C ASN A 166 -2.40 24.19 -2.74
N PRO A 167 -3.02 23.06 -3.13
CA PRO A 167 -2.38 21.74 -3.12
C PRO A 167 -1.22 21.57 -4.13
N GLY A 168 -0.93 22.57 -4.98
CA GLY A 168 0.14 22.52 -5.99
C GLY A 168 1.44 23.25 -5.61
N ASN A 169 1.45 23.95 -4.46
CA ASN A 169 2.61 24.70 -3.92
C ASN A 169 2.91 24.28 -2.47
N THR A 170 2.48 23.07 -2.09
CA THR A 170 2.67 22.57 -0.73
C THR A 170 4.16 22.47 -0.40
N PRO A 171 4.63 23.09 0.70
CA PRO A 171 5.98 22.89 1.17
C PRO A 171 6.19 21.39 1.39
N THR A 172 7.17 20.82 0.71
CA THR A 172 7.47 19.39 0.81
C THR A 172 7.90 18.99 2.21
N ASN A 173 8.30 19.96 3.05
CA ASN A 173 8.66 19.80 4.46
C ASN A 173 8.50 21.16 5.18
N SER A 174 8.22 21.16 6.48
CA SER A 174 8.58 22.30 7.32
C SER A 174 10.01 22.08 7.81
N GLU A 175 11.01 22.35 6.97
CA GLU A 175 12.42 22.16 7.33
C GLU A 175 12.87 23.08 8.48
N SER A 176 12.08 24.11 8.78
CA SER A 176 12.29 25.00 9.93
C SER A 176 11.35 24.64 11.09
N PRO A 177 11.81 24.77 12.34
CA PRO A 177 10.96 24.64 13.53
C PRO A 177 9.77 25.61 13.47
N GLN A 178 8.58 25.10 13.79
CA GLN A 178 7.35 25.87 13.92
C GLN A 178 7.01 26.00 15.40
N VAL A 179 6.74 27.23 15.82
CA VAL A 179 6.27 27.52 17.19
C VAL A 179 4.75 27.66 17.15
N LEU A 180 4.06 26.75 17.81
CA LEU A 180 2.61 26.73 17.96
C LEU A 180 2.22 27.30 19.33
N GLN A 181 1.30 28.26 19.33
CA GLN A 181 0.70 28.78 20.56
C GLN A 181 -0.69 28.15 20.73
N LEU A 182 -0.77 27.17 21.64
CA LEU A 182 -1.94 26.31 21.83
C LEU A 182 -2.58 26.61 23.19
N GLY A 183 -3.33 27.70 23.28
CA GLY A 183 -3.88 28.17 24.56
C GLY A 183 -2.77 28.49 25.56
N ASP A 184 -2.76 27.80 26.70
CA ASP A 184 -1.75 27.93 27.76
C ASP A 184 -0.42 27.20 27.44
N PHE A 185 -0.36 26.50 26.31
CA PHE A 185 0.81 25.73 25.89
C PHE A 185 1.57 26.42 24.78
N ARG A 186 2.90 26.30 24.82
CA ARG A 186 3.80 26.65 23.71
C ARG A 186 4.52 25.38 23.27
N VAL A 187 4.40 25.02 21.99
CA VAL A 187 5.04 23.83 21.41
C VAL A 187 5.92 24.23 20.25
N GLU A 188 7.18 23.82 20.26
CA GLU A 188 8.10 23.95 19.14
C GLU A 188 8.28 22.60 18.47
N ARG A 189 7.89 22.50 17.20
CA ARG A 189 7.97 21.25 16.44
C ARG A 189 8.41 21.42 14.99
N THR A 190 9.04 20.39 14.45
CA THR A 190 9.38 20.27 13.03
C THR A 190 8.62 19.09 12.44
N VAL A 191 8.14 19.21 11.20
CA VAL A 191 7.42 18.13 10.49
C VAL A 191 8.06 17.90 9.13
N VAL A 192 8.47 16.66 8.90
CA VAL A 192 9.17 16.21 7.69
C VAL A 192 8.46 14.97 7.16
N ALA A 193 8.36 14.82 5.84
CA ALA A 193 7.87 13.60 5.24
C ALA A 193 8.68 13.17 4.02
N HIS A 194 8.72 11.86 3.84
CA HIS A 194 9.28 11.23 2.66
C HIS A 194 8.65 9.85 2.49
N ASP A 195 8.33 9.46 1.26
CA ASP A 195 7.94 8.08 0.91
C ASP A 195 6.79 7.45 1.72
N GLY A 196 5.87 8.25 2.28
CA GLY A 196 4.80 7.77 3.16
C GLY A 196 5.17 7.65 4.63
N VAL A 197 6.34 8.15 5.01
CA VAL A 197 6.76 8.39 6.39
C VAL A 197 6.54 9.86 6.71
N VAL A 198 5.92 10.15 7.85
CA VAL A 198 5.85 11.51 8.41
C VAL A 198 6.49 11.48 9.79
N ASP A 199 7.54 12.27 9.98
CA ASP A 199 8.20 12.47 11.26
C ASP A 199 7.80 13.84 11.81
N MET A 200 7.30 13.84 13.05
CA MET A 200 7.07 15.03 13.86
C MET A 200 8.04 15.02 15.03
N VAL A 201 8.88 16.05 15.10
CA VAL A 201 9.88 16.21 16.16
C VAL A 201 9.47 17.39 17.01
N ILE A 202 9.16 17.15 18.28
CA ILE A 202 8.84 18.16 19.29
C ILE A 202 10.12 18.41 20.08
N SER A 203 10.73 19.57 19.86
CA SER A 203 11.97 19.99 20.50
C SER A 203 11.75 20.74 21.80
N ASP A 204 10.58 21.36 21.96
CA ASP A 204 10.21 22.10 23.15
C ASP A 204 8.69 22.05 23.36
N ALA A 205 8.25 21.90 24.60
CA ALA A 205 6.85 22.02 24.99
C ALA A 205 6.74 22.47 26.44
N HIS A 206 6.07 23.58 26.65
CA HIS A 206 5.88 24.22 27.95
C HIS A 206 4.41 24.45 28.24
N SER A 207 4.03 24.22 29.50
CA SER A 207 2.69 24.49 30.02
C SER A 207 2.73 25.58 31.10
N HIS A 208 1.73 26.46 31.11
CA HIS A 208 1.46 27.36 32.23
C HIS A 208 0.39 26.80 33.20
N GLY A 209 0.35 25.47 33.43
CA GLY A 209 -0.56 24.83 34.38
C GLY A 209 -0.47 23.30 34.43
N SER A 210 -1.25 22.68 35.32
CA SER A 210 -1.28 21.22 35.58
C SER A 210 -2.18 20.42 34.63
N LYS A 211 -2.31 20.87 33.37
CA LYS A 211 -3.19 20.25 32.36
C LYS A 211 -2.38 19.29 31.48
N GLU A 212 -3.00 18.22 31.02
CA GLU A 212 -2.38 17.30 30.05
C GLU A 212 -2.56 17.85 28.62
N LEU A 213 -1.50 17.79 27.82
CA LEU A 213 -1.52 18.17 26.40
C LEU A 213 -1.57 16.92 25.53
N ILE A 214 -2.57 16.84 24.64
CA ILE A 214 -2.80 15.69 23.78
C ILE A 214 -2.77 16.12 22.32
N LEU A 215 -1.95 15.41 21.53
CA LEU A 215 -2.00 15.46 20.08
C LEU A 215 -3.10 14.51 19.59
N GLN A 216 -4.13 15.05 18.95
CA GLN A 216 -5.16 14.30 18.26
C GLN A 216 -4.89 14.33 16.75
N VAL A 217 -4.82 13.14 16.15
CA VAL A 217 -4.65 12.98 14.71
C VAL A 217 -5.86 12.28 14.13
N GLU A 218 -6.52 12.92 13.17
CA GLU A 218 -7.64 12.33 12.42
C GLU A 218 -7.14 11.82 11.08
N ILE A 219 -7.18 10.50 10.92
CA ILE A 219 -6.75 9.80 9.71
C ILE A 219 -8.01 9.38 8.95
N PRO A 220 -8.12 9.62 7.63
CA PRO A 220 -9.30 9.25 6.87
C PRO A 220 -9.34 7.74 6.53
N ILE A 221 -9.20 6.90 7.57
CA ILE A 221 -9.32 5.44 7.54
C ILE A 221 -10.64 5.04 8.19
N ARG A 222 -11.32 4.04 7.61
CA ARG A 222 -12.53 3.46 8.19
C ARG A 222 -12.20 2.30 9.13
N ASN A 223 -11.89 2.63 10.38
CA ASN A 223 -11.60 1.63 11.39
C ASN A 223 -12.89 1.06 12.02
N TRP A 224 -13.52 0.11 11.34
CA TRP A 224 -14.72 -0.55 11.85
C TRP A 224 -14.44 -1.18 13.24
N GLU A 225 -15.32 -0.90 14.20
CA GLU A 225 -15.22 -1.38 15.60
C GLU A 225 -14.05 -0.82 16.43
N GLY A 226 -13.26 0.12 15.90
CA GLY A 226 -12.14 0.73 16.63
C GLY A 226 -10.97 -0.23 16.85
N ALA A 227 -10.84 -1.24 15.98
CA ALA A 227 -9.77 -2.22 16.01
C ALA A 227 -8.40 -1.53 15.91
N HIS A 228 -7.53 -1.76 16.89
CA HIS A 228 -6.19 -1.21 16.89
C HIS A 228 -5.22 -2.18 17.54
N PHE A 229 -3.98 -2.14 17.08
CA PHE A 229 -2.91 -3.00 17.60
C PHE A 229 -1.88 -2.12 18.30
N ARG A 230 -1.69 -2.35 19.59
CA ARG A 230 -0.69 -1.65 20.38
C ARG A 230 0.65 -2.36 20.31
N ASP A 231 1.71 -1.60 20.52
CA ASP A 231 3.06 -2.12 20.72
C ASP A 231 3.57 -3.02 19.57
N VAL A 232 3.13 -2.76 18.33
CA VAL A 232 3.58 -3.49 17.13
C VAL A 232 5.10 -3.43 16.94
N HIS A 233 5.77 -2.38 17.44
CA HIS A 233 7.22 -2.26 17.40
C HIS A 233 7.92 -3.40 18.16
N ARG A 234 7.24 -4.04 19.14
CA ARG A 234 7.78 -5.19 19.89
C ARG A 234 7.92 -6.46 19.05
N GLN A 235 7.26 -6.52 17.89
CA GLN A 235 7.44 -7.63 16.95
C GLN A 235 8.84 -7.63 16.31
N ILE A 236 9.58 -6.53 16.43
CA ILE A 236 10.96 -6.38 15.96
C ILE A 236 11.91 -6.79 17.10
N ALA A 237 12.16 -8.10 17.19
CA ALA A 237 12.61 -8.79 18.39
C ALA A 237 14.08 -8.60 18.83
N THR A 238 14.75 -7.49 18.51
CA THR A 238 16.22 -7.40 18.71
C THR A 238 16.78 -6.10 19.30
N SER A 239 15.97 -5.05 19.49
CA SER A 239 16.47 -3.78 20.03
C SER A 239 16.32 -3.67 21.56
N ASN A 240 17.32 -3.10 22.22
CA ASN A 240 17.24 -2.72 23.64
C ASN A 240 16.33 -1.50 23.86
N HIS A 241 15.99 -0.74 22.81
CA HIS A 241 15.16 0.46 22.89
C HIS A 241 13.65 0.15 22.84
N VAL A 242 13.26 -1.09 22.57
CA VAL A 242 11.85 -1.53 22.48
C VAL A 242 11.04 -1.14 23.73
N GLY A 243 11.65 -1.21 24.92
CA GLY A 243 10.95 -0.87 26.17
C GLY A 243 10.71 0.62 26.39
N LEU A 244 11.32 1.50 25.58
CA LEU A 244 11.30 2.94 25.76
C LEU A 244 10.24 3.62 24.89
N MET A 245 9.44 2.87 24.14
CA MET A 245 8.63 3.39 23.04
C MET A 245 7.17 2.99 23.20
N SER A 246 6.30 3.64 22.44
CA SER A 246 4.90 3.23 22.33
C SER A 246 4.49 3.27 20.86
N SER A 247 3.57 2.40 20.48
CA SER A 247 3.06 2.39 19.11
C SER A 247 1.62 1.95 19.02
N ILE A 248 0.93 2.38 17.98
CA ILE A 248 -0.40 1.91 17.62
C ILE A 248 -0.51 1.72 16.11
N VAL A 249 -1.28 0.75 15.68
CA VAL A 249 -1.67 0.57 14.27
C VAL A 249 -3.18 0.61 14.16
N ILE A 250 -3.65 1.34 13.15
CA ILE A 250 -5.03 1.28 12.65
C ILE A 250 -5.01 0.91 11.17
N GLN A 251 -6.05 0.21 10.71
CA GLN A 251 -6.12 -0.28 9.33
C GLN A 251 -7.58 -0.36 8.85
N ASP A 252 -7.79 -0.18 7.55
CA ASP A 252 -9.00 -0.59 6.84
C ASP A 252 -8.71 -1.57 5.68
N ALA A 253 -9.65 -1.70 4.76
CA ALA A 253 -9.54 -2.62 3.62
C ALA A 253 -8.45 -2.22 2.60
N SER A 254 -7.92 -1.01 2.68
CA SER A 254 -7.03 -0.42 1.67
C SER A 254 -5.81 0.28 2.23
N SER A 255 -5.86 0.75 3.47
CA SER A 255 -4.82 1.56 4.09
C SER A 255 -4.51 1.10 5.51
N ARG A 256 -3.25 1.22 5.90
CA ARG A 256 -2.77 1.01 7.27
C ARG A 256 -1.91 2.20 7.69
N VAL A 257 -2.11 2.66 8.92
CA VAL A 257 -1.27 3.68 9.53
C VAL A 257 -0.68 3.16 10.83
N THR A 258 0.64 3.21 10.92
CA THR A 258 1.40 2.90 12.13
C THR A 258 1.92 4.19 12.74
N LEU A 259 1.62 4.45 14.00
CA LEU A 259 2.19 5.54 14.79
C LEU A 259 3.20 4.98 15.79
N LEU A 260 4.37 5.61 15.87
CA LEU A 260 5.45 5.28 16.81
C LEU A 260 5.82 6.54 17.61
N THR A 261 6.16 6.36 18.88
CA THR A 261 6.76 7.41 19.73
C THR A 261 8.11 6.93 20.27
N ASN A 262 9.11 7.81 20.36
CA ASN A 262 10.41 7.47 20.94
C ASN A 262 10.45 7.50 22.48
N TRP A 263 9.30 7.70 23.13
CA TRP A 263 9.12 7.65 24.57
C TRP A 263 7.87 6.82 24.91
N GLN A 264 7.79 6.35 26.14
CA GLN A 264 6.62 5.63 26.62
C GLN A 264 5.49 6.64 26.92
N THR A 265 4.35 6.47 26.27
CA THR A 265 3.19 7.36 26.45
C THR A 265 1.86 6.66 26.26
N ALA A 266 0.81 7.28 26.79
CA ALA A 266 -0.55 6.85 26.52
C ALA A 266 -0.92 7.15 25.07
N ILE A 267 -1.18 6.09 24.30
CA ILE A 267 -1.74 6.16 22.96
C ILE A 267 -3.12 5.48 22.98
N SER A 268 -4.12 6.13 22.39
CA SER A 268 -5.49 5.57 22.32
C SER A 268 -6.17 5.89 20.99
N CYS A 269 -7.17 5.09 20.63
CA CYS A 269 -8.03 5.28 19.47
C CYS A 269 -9.48 5.33 19.97
N PRO A 270 -10.00 6.50 20.39
CA PRO A 270 -11.27 6.59 21.11
C PRO A 270 -12.50 6.46 20.20
N SER A 271 -12.33 6.62 18.89
CA SER A 271 -13.43 6.60 17.92
C SER A 271 -13.21 5.55 16.83
N THR A 272 -14.30 5.14 16.18
CA THR A 272 -14.27 4.29 14.97
C THR A 272 -13.84 5.07 13.72
N ASN A 273 -13.57 6.37 13.83
CA ASN A 273 -13.35 7.26 12.70
C ASN A 273 -11.86 7.48 12.38
N GLY A 274 -10.98 6.59 12.84
CA GLY A 274 -9.55 6.69 12.57
C GLY A 274 -8.85 7.81 13.35
N THR A 275 -9.37 8.17 14.53
CA THR A 275 -8.75 9.16 15.40
C THR A 275 -7.74 8.50 16.34
N ILE A 276 -6.52 9.04 16.43
CA ILE A 276 -5.50 8.61 17.39
C ILE A 276 -5.17 9.77 18.33
N HIS A 277 -5.12 9.50 19.63
CA HIS A 277 -4.69 10.43 20.67
C HIS A 277 -3.31 9.99 21.18
N VAL A 278 -2.38 10.94 21.27
CA VAL A 278 -1.05 10.75 21.84
C VAL A 278 -0.84 11.78 22.95
N SER A 279 -0.54 11.32 24.16
CA SER A 279 -0.21 12.22 25.26
C SER A 279 1.20 12.80 25.07
N ILE A 280 1.30 14.13 25.04
CA ILE A 280 2.53 14.89 24.75
C ILE A 280 3.15 15.49 26.01
N LEU A 281 2.35 15.92 26.98
CA LEU A 281 2.79 16.34 28.30
C LEU A 281 1.77 15.82 29.31
N GLY A 282 2.21 15.06 30.31
CA GLY A 282 1.33 14.58 31.37
C GLY A 282 0.87 15.70 32.31
N SER A 283 -0.21 15.50 33.06
CA SER A 283 -0.75 16.49 34.02
C SER A 283 0.23 16.91 35.13
N MET A 284 1.27 16.10 35.37
CA MET A 284 2.34 16.34 36.35
C MET A 284 3.65 16.81 35.69
N GLU A 285 3.71 16.87 34.36
CA GLU A 285 4.88 17.33 33.59
C GLU A 285 4.66 18.78 33.16
N GLU A 286 5.33 19.73 33.81
CA GLU A 286 5.18 21.15 33.46
C GLU A 286 5.92 21.53 32.17
N ASN A 287 7.06 20.86 31.88
CA ASN A 287 7.96 21.19 30.78
C ASN A 287 8.65 19.94 30.22
N LEU A 288 8.87 19.90 28.91
CA LEU A 288 9.97 19.11 28.35
C LEU A 288 11.29 19.76 28.78
N LEU A 289 12.19 18.98 29.36
CA LEU A 289 13.54 19.46 29.67
C LEU A 289 14.26 19.69 28.33
N GLY A 290 15.02 20.78 28.20
CA GLY A 290 15.56 21.25 26.90
C GLY A 290 16.50 20.29 26.15
N ASP A 291 16.92 19.19 26.76
CA ASP A 291 17.70 18.12 26.12
C ASP A 291 16.84 16.90 25.68
N GLU A 292 15.54 16.86 26.03
CA GLU A 292 14.62 15.76 25.71
C GLU A 292 13.81 16.06 24.45
N THR A 293 14.18 15.43 23.33
CA THR A 293 13.42 15.52 22.08
C THR A 293 12.41 14.38 21.98
N ARG A 294 11.12 14.72 21.83
CA ARG A 294 10.03 13.77 21.58
C ARG A 294 9.79 13.65 20.08
N ARG A 295 9.90 12.43 19.54
CA ARG A 295 9.70 12.12 18.12
C ARG A 295 8.51 11.20 17.94
N ILE A 296 7.63 11.58 17.03
CA ILE A 296 6.47 10.81 16.60
C ILE A 296 6.65 10.50 15.13
N ARG A 297 6.51 9.22 14.75
CA ARG A 297 6.59 8.77 13.36
C ARG A 297 5.26 8.15 12.95
N PHE A 298 4.77 8.55 11.79
CA PHE A 298 3.62 7.97 11.13
C PHE A 298 4.09 7.24 9.87
N LEU A 299 3.68 5.99 9.71
CA LEU A 299 3.91 5.20 8.51
C LEU A 299 2.57 4.99 7.83
N VAL A 300 2.44 5.44 6.58
CA VAL A 300 1.26 5.27 5.75
C VAL A 300 1.56 4.24 4.68
N GLU A 301 0.81 3.15 4.67
CA GLU A 301 0.94 2.08 3.68
C GLU A 301 -0.42 1.66 3.11
N ASP A 302 -0.44 1.30 1.83
CA ASP A 302 -1.59 0.66 1.20
C ASP A 302 -1.51 -0.85 1.43
N VAL A 303 -2.64 -1.47 1.71
CA VAL A 303 -2.74 -2.90 2.02
C VAL A 303 -3.80 -3.56 1.14
N ASP A 304 -3.54 -4.79 0.70
CA ASP A 304 -4.54 -5.70 0.12
C ASP A 304 -4.74 -6.89 1.08
N PRO A 305 -5.77 -6.90 1.93
CA PRO A 305 -6.00 -7.96 2.92
C PRO A 305 -6.17 -9.36 2.30
N VAL A 306 -6.50 -9.46 1.00
CA VAL A 306 -6.70 -10.74 0.32
C VAL A 306 -5.37 -11.32 -0.16
N ARG A 307 -4.41 -10.47 -0.52
CA ARG A 307 -3.20 -10.88 -1.26
C ARG A 307 -1.91 -10.61 -0.51
N ASP A 308 -1.93 -9.70 0.46
CA ASP A 308 -0.78 -9.39 1.27
C ASP A 308 -0.73 -10.31 2.49
N VAL A 309 0.43 -10.94 2.68
CA VAL A 309 0.72 -11.76 3.87
C VAL A 309 0.76 -10.89 5.13
N SER A 310 0.94 -9.57 4.97
CA SER A 310 0.79 -8.60 6.05
C SER A 310 -0.68 -8.50 6.47
N SER A 311 -1.11 -9.43 7.31
CA SER A 311 -2.37 -9.34 8.04
C SER A 311 -2.28 -8.27 9.11
N GLU A 312 -3.39 -8.00 9.78
CA GLU A 312 -3.47 -7.15 10.98
C GLU A 312 -2.44 -7.54 12.08
N TYR A 313 -1.96 -8.79 12.07
CA TYR A 313 -0.95 -9.30 13.01
C TYR A 313 0.46 -9.36 12.43
N ALA A 314 0.63 -9.21 11.12
CA ALA A 314 1.89 -9.35 10.43
C ALA A 314 2.32 -8.03 9.78
N MET A 315 3.50 -7.58 10.19
CA MET A 315 4.12 -6.36 9.70
C MET A 315 4.54 -6.51 8.23
N SER A 316 4.32 -5.47 7.42
CA SER A 316 4.84 -5.43 6.06
C SER A 316 6.36 -5.23 6.07
N PRO A 317 7.08 -5.60 5.00
CA PRO A 317 8.51 -5.29 4.87
C PRO A 317 8.81 -3.79 4.98
N TYR A 318 7.91 -2.94 4.46
CA TYR A 318 7.99 -1.49 4.59
C TYR A 318 7.95 -1.06 6.07
N ALA A 319 6.89 -1.43 6.79
CA ALA A 319 6.75 -1.09 8.20
C ALA A 319 7.91 -1.65 9.03
N HIS A 320 8.34 -2.88 8.76
CA HIS A 320 9.47 -3.50 9.47
C HIS A 320 10.74 -2.67 9.37
N ASN A 321 11.13 -2.26 8.16
CA ASN A 321 12.34 -1.49 7.95
C ASN A 321 12.26 -0.12 8.62
N PHE A 322 11.13 0.59 8.50
CA PHE A 322 11.00 1.94 9.05
C PHE A 322 10.81 1.97 10.57
N ILE A 323 10.24 0.92 11.17
CA ILE A 323 10.19 0.77 12.62
C ILE A 323 11.58 0.39 13.14
N GLN A 324 12.31 -0.51 12.47
CA GLN A 324 13.69 -0.84 12.84
C GLN A 324 14.61 0.38 12.77
N ASP A 325 14.50 1.19 11.71
CA ASP A 325 15.20 2.48 11.59
C ASP A 325 14.81 3.47 12.70
N PHE A 326 13.54 3.47 13.12
CA PHE A 326 13.09 4.33 14.21
C PHE A 326 13.60 3.89 15.59
N LEU A 327 13.66 2.57 15.81
CA LEU A 327 14.15 1.93 17.03
C LEU A 327 15.67 2.10 17.19
N ASP A 328 16.40 1.78 16.13
CA ASP A 328 17.85 1.78 16.09
C ASP A 328 18.33 2.52 14.82
N PRO A 329 18.22 3.87 14.81
CA PRO A 329 18.70 4.63 13.67
C PRO A 329 20.19 4.37 13.47
N LEU A 330 20.60 4.16 12.22
CA LEU A 330 22.02 4.06 11.92
C LEU A 330 22.71 5.33 12.43
N ALA A 331 23.70 5.16 13.31
CA ALA A 331 24.53 6.27 13.75
C ALA A 331 25.12 6.94 12.50
N LEU A 332 24.68 8.17 12.22
CA LEU A 332 25.30 9.02 11.23
C LEU A 332 26.72 9.32 11.73
N PHE A 333 27.71 8.61 11.19
CA PHE A 333 29.10 8.99 11.33
C PHE A 333 29.29 10.29 10.53
N TYR A 334 29.28 11.42 11.22
CA TYR A 334 29.84 12.64 10.67
C TYR A 334 31.33 12.38 10.42
N VAL A 335 31.74 12.39 9.16
CA VAL A 335 33.15 12.57 8.83
C VAL A 335 33.40 14.06 9.05
N ASP A 336 33.96 14.41 10.21
CA ASP A 336 34.49 15.75 10.45
C ASP A 336 35.45 16.09 9.30
N SER A 337 35.04 17.02 8.44
CA SER A 337 35.83 17.51 7.31
C SER A 337 36.73 18.67 7.71
#